data_AF-A0ABC9NZV6-F1
#
_entry.id   AF-A0ABC9NZV6-F1
#
_cell.length_a   1.000
_cell.length_b   1.000
_cell.length_c   1.000
_cell.angle_alpha   90.00
_cell.angle_beta   90.00
_cell.angle_gamma   90.00
#
_symmetry.space_group_name_H-M   'P 1'
#
loop_
_entity.id
_entity.type
_entity.pdbx_description
1 polymer ?
#
loop_
_entity_poly.entity_id
_entity_poly.type
_entity_poly.pdbx_seq_one_letter_code
_entity_poly.pdbx_strand_id
1 'polypeptide(L)'
;MVLIQNYKLLWILVSMLLLSIVHVLNLKVTWYHQMMNSLNYGRTLMDYVKNPKAIEDKSMEIIYDYVKDLGLTDDEVRVVSRTVHASGDVEYAQLVKMSPDAVQKGIEALDNGADIYTDVEMVRTGISKPALKIRGNEVHCLIKDENVAKMAKELGVTRSIAAMRTFGKQLEGQIVAIGNAPTALYEVLRLALEEGIKPALIIGIPVGFVGAAESKDYLMEVSPVPYITVKGNKGGSPIAASVCNALLYTDVKRNDMLFVEGKESK
;
A
#
# COMPACT_ATOMS: atom_id res chain seq x y z
N MET A 1 -60.71 -51.33 47.42
CA MET A 1 -59.80 -51.93 46.41
C MET A 1 -59.79 -51.21 45.06
N VAL A 2 -60.89 -50.58 44.62
CA VAL A 2 -60.99 -49.88 43.32
C VAL A 2 -60.25 -48.52 43.29
N LEU A 3 -60.23 -47.76 44.39
CA LEU A 3 -59.56 -46.45 44.45
C LEU A 3 -58.03 -46.54 44.22
N ILE A 4 -57.35 -47.55 44.77
CA ILE A 4 -55.88 -47.71 44.65
C ILE A 4 -55.44 -48.09 43.22
N GLN A 5 -56.26 -48.85 42.49
CA GLN A 5 -55.99 -49.17 41.08
C GLN A 5 -56.08 -47.92 40.18
N ASN A 6 -57.02 -47.02 40.44
CA ASN A 6 -57.16 -45.78 39.68
C ASN A 6 -55.96 -44.83 39.87
N TYR A 7 -55.39 -44.76 41.08
CA TYR A 7 -54.16 -43.97 41.32
C TYR A 7 -52.93 -44.55 40.63
N LYS A 8 -52.81 -45.89 40.56
CA LYS A 8 -51.72 -46.53 39.81
C LYS A 8 -51.85 -46.26 38.30
N LEU A 9 -53.07 -46.35 37.76
CA LEU A 9 -53.32 -46.07 36.35
C LEU A 9 -53.05 -44.59 36.02
N LEU A 10 -53.46 -43.67 36.89
CA LEU A 10 -53.20 -42.24 36.76
C LEU A 10 -51.70 -41.93 36.80
N TRP A 11 -50.94 -42.56 37.71
CA TRP A 11 -49.48 -42.40 37.79
C TRP A 11 -48.75 -42.91 36.55
N ILE A 12 -49.19 -44.04 35.98
CA ILE A 12 -48.64 -44.57 34.73
C ILE A 12 -48.90 -43.59 33.58
N LEU A 13 -50.12 -43.06 33.46
CA LEU A 13 -50.48 -42.09 32.42
C LEU A 13 -49.69 -40.78 32.54
N VAL A 14 -49.53 -40.25 33.76
CA VAL A 14 -48.72 -39.04 34.02
C VAL A 14 -47.24 -39.28 33.69
N SER A 15 -46.70 -40.45 34.03
CA SER A 15 -45.31 -40.81 33.74
C SER A 15 -45.06 -40.96 32.24
N MET A 16 -46.00 -41.57 31.50
CA MET A 16 -45.94 -41.67 30.04
C MET A 16 -46.02 -40.29 29.38
N LEU A 17 -46.86 -39.39 29.89
CA LEU A 17 -46.95 -38.01 29.41
C LEU A 17 -45.63 -37.26 29.63
N LEU A 18 -45.04 -37.35 30.83
CA LEU A 18 -43.75 -36.73 31.15
C LEU A 18 -42.61 -37.28 30.26
N LEU A 19 -42.56 -38.60 30.05
CA LEU A 19 -41.59 -39.23 29.14
C LEU A 19 -41.77 -38.72 27.69
N SER A 20 -43.00 -38.57 27.22
CA SER A 20 -43.28 -38.03 25.88
C SER A 20 -42.82 -36.57 25.74
N ILE A 21 -43.03 -35.74 26.77
CA ILE A 21 -42.59 -34.34 26.79
C ILE A 21 -41.07 -34.24 26.77
N VAL A 22 -40.37 -35.06 27.59
CA VAL A 22 -38.90 -35.12 27.60
C VAL A 22 -38.36 -35.58 26.25
N HIS A 23 -39.00 -36.55 25.60
CA HIS A 23 -38.60 -37.02 24.28
C HIS A 23 -38.76 -35.94 23.21
N VAL A 24 -39.88 -35.21 23.22
CA VAL A 24 -40.13 -34.08 22.30
C VAL A 24 -39.16 -32.92 22.54
N LEU A 25 -38.84 -32.61 23.80
CA LEU A 25 -37.84 -31.60 24.14
C LEU A 25 -36.44 -32.01 23.67
N ASN A 26 -36.05 -33.26 23.86
CA ASN A 26 -34.78 -33.78 23.36
C ASN A 26 -34.73 -33.69 21.83
N LEU A 27 -35.78 -34.11 21.12
CA LEU A 27 -35.87 -33.99 19.65
C LEU A 27 -35.76 -32.54 19.19
N LYS A 28 -36.39 -31.58 19.90
CA LYS A 28 -36.24 -30.14 19.60
C LYS A 28 -34.83 -29.62 19.85
N VAL A 29 -34.16 -30.07 20.92
CA VAL A 29 -32.76 -29.71 21.22
C VAL A 29 -31.82 -30.31 20.20
N THR A 30 -32.05 -31.57 19.78
CA THR A 30 -31.27 -32.22 18.73
C THR A 30 -31.49 -31.53 17.39
N TRP A 31 -32.74 -31.23 17.03
CA TRP A 31 -33.07 -30.48 15.81
C TRP A 31 -32.50 -29.06 15.83
N TYR A 32 -32.54 -28.38 16.98
CA TYR A 32 -31.89 -27.07 17.15
C TYR A 32 -30.37 -27.18 17.02
N HIS A 33 -29.72 -28.19 17.61
CA HIS A 33 -28.28 -28.43 17.41
C HIS A 33 -27.96 -28.78 15.96
N GLN A 34 -28.79 -29.57 15.28
CA GLN A 34 -28.61 -29.95 13.89
C GLN A 34 -28.84 -28.77 12.94
N MET A 35 -29.81 -27.90 13.26
CA MET A 35 -30.09 -26.64 12.58
C MET A 35 -28.99 -25.60 12.84
N MET A 36 -28.49 -25.49 14.07
CA MET A 36 -27.35 -24.62 14.39
C MET A 36 -26.07 -25.13 13.73
N ASN A 37 -25.88 -26.45 13.63
CA ASN A 37 -24.76 -27.06 12.89
C ASN A 37 -24.92 -26.90 11.37
N SER A 38 -26.13 -26.97 10.82
CA SER A 38 -26.37 -26.73 9.39
C SER A 38 -26.28 -25.24 9.02
N LEU A 39 -26.68 -24.34 9.92
CA LEU A 39 -26.46 -22.89 9.81
C LEU A 39 -24.98 -22.52 9.99
N ASN A 40 -24.24 -23.23 10.86
CA ASN A 40 -22.79 -23.07 11.01
C ASN A 40 -21.97 -23.76 9.91
N TYR A 41 -22.58 -24.63 9.09
CA TYR A 41 -21.94 -25.26 7.93
C TYR A 41 -21.66 -24.26 6.78
N GLY A 42 -22.14 -23.02 6.90
CA GLY A 42 -21.80 -21.90 6.01
C GLY A 42 -20.71 -20.95 6.53
N ARG A 43 -20.13 -21.21 7.73
CA ARG A 43 -18.93 -20.53 8.24
C ARG A 43 -17.91 -21.56 8.70
N THR A 44 -17.55 -22.47 7.80
CA THR A 44 -16.23 -23.11 7.85
C THR A 44 -15.17 -22.03 8.07
N LEU A 45 -14.20 -22.26 8.96
CA LEU A 45 -12.98 -21.44 9.05
C LEU A 45 -12.56 -21.07 7.63
N MET A 46 -12.55 -19.77 7.31
CA MET A 46 -12.28 -19.30 5.94
C MET A 46 -11.11 -20.09 5.35
N ASP A 47 -11.35 -20.81 4.27
CA ASP A 47 -10.30 -21.44 3.48
C ASP A 47 -9.61 -20.31 2.69
N TYR A 48 -8.68 -19.62 3.34
CA TYR A 48 -7.91 -18.52 2.75
C TYR A 48 -6.48 -18.97 2.46
N VAL A 49 -5.93 -18.49 1.34
CA VAL A 49 -4.56 -18.79 0.92
C VAL A 49 -3.58 -18.29 1.98
N LYS A 50 -2.63 -19.14 2.40
CA LYS A 50 -1.65 -18.83 3.47
C LYS A 50 -0.24 -18.54 2.95
N ASN A 51 0.06 -18.89 1.69
CA ASN A 51 1.38 -18.67 1.11
C ASN A 51 1.49 -17.21 0.59
N PRO A 52 2.41 -16.38 1.11
CA PRO A 52 2.50 -14.97 0.74
C PRO A 52 2.76 -14.73 -0.74
N LYS A 53 3.68 -15.50 -1.35
CA LYS A 53 3.97 -15.39 -2.78
C LYS A 53 2.77 -15.76 -3.64
N ALA A 54 2.04 -16.82 -3.31
CA ALA A 54 0.83 -17.20 -4.03
C ALA A 54 -0.26 -16.11 -3.96
N ILE A 55 -0.38 -15.41 -2.82
CA ILE A 55 -1.30 -14.28 -2.66
C ILE A 55 -0.84 -13.09 -3.52
N GLU A 56 0.45 -12.75 -3.50
CA GLU A 56 1.00 -11.65 -4.32
C GLU A 56 0.85 -11.97 -5.81
N ASP A 57 1.26 -13.16 -6.25
CA ASP A 57 1.16 -13.61 -7.64
C ASP A 57 -0.29 -13.59 -8.13
N LYS A 58 -1.24 -14.10 -7.33
CA LYS A 58 -2.67 -14.04 -7.68
C LYS A 58 -3.20 -12.61 -7.74
N SER A 59 -2.73 -11.74 -6.84
CA SER A 59 -3.09 -10.32 -6.86
C SER A 59 -2.58 -9.64 -8.11
N MET A 60 -1.34 -9.92 -8.53
CA MET A 60 -0.75 -9.35 -9.75
C MET A 60 -1.46 -9.85 -11.01
N GLU A 61 -1.87 -11.13 -11.05
CA GLU A 61 -2.69 -11.68 -12.13
C GLU A 61 -4.01 -10.90 -12.29
N ILE A 62 -4.72 -10.63 -11.18
CA ILE A 62 -5.96 -9.85 -11.20
C ILE A 62 -5.70 -8.40 -11.65
N ILE A 63 -4.63 -7.79 -11.15
CA ILE A 63 -4.28 -6.41 -11.48
C ILE A 63 -3.87 -6.28 -12.96
N TYR A 64 -3.26 -7.32 -13.53
CA TYR A 64 -2.77 -7.31 -14.91
C TYR A 64 -3.87 -6.97 -15.93
N ASP A 65 -5.11 -7.42 -15.68
CA ASP A 65 -6.26 -7.12 -16.53
C ASP A 65 -6.58 -5.61 -16.63
N TYR A 66 -6.17 -4.81 -15.66
CA TYR A 66 -6.38 -3.36 -15.64
C TYR A 66 -5.23 -2.56 -16.27
N VAL A 67 -4.08 -3.20 -16.52
CA VAL A 67 -2.85 -2.51 -16.98
C VAL A 67 -2.36 -2.98 -18.36
N LYS A 68 -2.71 -4.19 -18.79
CA LYS A 68 -2.19 -4.81 -20.03
C LYS A 68 -2.46 -4.00 -21.31
N ASP A 69 -3.56 -3.26 -21.36
CA ASP A 69 -3.98 -2.52 -22.54
C ASP A 69 -3.50 -1.05 -22.54
N LEU A 70 -2.65 -0.66 -21.56
CA LEU A 70 -2.16 0.72 -21.41
C LEU A 70 -0.93 1.04 -22.27
N GLY A 71 -0.39 0.07 -23.02
CA GLY A 71 0.79 0.26 -23.87
C GLY A 71 2.07 0.58 -23.08
N LEU A 72 2.16 0.07 -21.85
CA LEU A 72 3.29 0.27 -20.93
C LEU A 72 4.39 -0.77 -21.18
N THR A 73 5.63 -0.39 -20.91
CA THR A 73 6.76 -1.34 -20.80
C THR A 73 6.63 -2.26 -19.58
N ASP A 74 7.37 -3.37 -19.54
CA ASP A 74 7.31 -4.30 -18.40
C ASP A 74 7.65 -3.63 -17.05
N ASP A 75 8.63 -2.72 -17.05
CA ASP A 75 9.01 -1.98 -15.85
C ASP A 75 7.93 -0.98 -15.42
N GLU A 76 7.27 -0.32 -16.39
CA GLU A 76 6.13 0.56 -16.12
C GLU A 76 4.91 -0.23 -15.63
N VAL A 77 4.63 -1.40 -16.20
CA VAL A 77 3.59 -2.33 -15.73
C VAL A 77 3.87 -2.71 -14.27
N ARG A 78 5.12 -2.99 -13.91
CA ARG A 78 5.51 -3.27 -12.52
C ARG A 78 5.19 -2.09 -11.61
N VAL A 79 5.56 -0.86 -12.00
CA VAL A 79 5.28 0.36 -11.23
C VAL A 79 3.78 0.54 -11.03
N VAL A 80 3.00 0.55 -12.11
CA VAL A 80 1.55 0.78 -12.05
C VAL A 80 0.85 -0.32 -11.25
N SER A 81 1.18 -1.58 -11.47
CA SER A 81 0.56 -2.71 -10.76
C SER A 81 0.78 -2.62 -9.25
N ARG A 82 1.95 -2.13 -8.82
CA ARG A 82 2.26 -1.98 -7.39
C ARG A 82 1.54 -0.82 -6.75
N THR A 83 1.27 0.26 -7.50
CA THR A 83 0.39 1.33 -7.01
C THR A 83 -1.04 0.86 -6.80
N VAL A 84 -1.56 0.03 -7.71
CA VAL A 84 -2.89 -0.61 -7.57
C VAL A 84 -2.89 -1.58 -6.40
N HIS A 85 -1.86 -2.43 -6.28
CA HIS A 85 -1.75 -3.40 -5.19
C HIS A 85 -1.67 -2.73 -3.81
N ALA A 86 -0.85 -1.69 -3.68
CA ALA A 86 -0.66 -0.98 -2.41
C ALA A 86 -1.89 -0.17 -1.99
N SER A 87 -2.73 0.25 -2.94
CA SER A 87 -3.96 1.01 -2.67
C SER A 87 -5.19 0.13 -2.51
N GLY A 88 -5.22 -1.04 -3.15
CA GLY A 88 -6.45 -1.82 -3.36
C GLY A 88 -7.43 -1.16 -4.34
N ASP A 89 -6.96 -0.22 -5.15
CA ASP A 89 -7.81 0.62 -6.01
C ASP A 89 -7.31 0.58 -7.46
N VAL A 90 -8.09 -0.07 -8.32
CA VAL A 90 -7.79 -0.27 -9.74
C VAL A 90 -7.80 1.02 -10.56
N GLU A 91 -8.42 2.09 -10.06
CA GLU A 91 -8.42 3.39 -10.77
C GLU A 91 -7.01 3.98 -10.88
N TYR A 92 -6.08 3.60 -9.98
CA TYR A 92 -4.69 4.04 -10.09
C TYR A 92 -4.06 3.66 -11.43
N ALA A 93 -4.50 2.56 -12.06
CA ALA A 93 -4.03 2.18 -13.40
C ALA A 93 -4.20 3.31 -14.44
N GLN A 94 -5.28 4.07 -14.34
CA GLN A 94 -5.58 5.18 -15.26
C GLN A 94 -5.00 6.52 -14.79
N LEU A 95 -4.83 6.67 -13.47
CA LEU A 95 -4.40 7.92 -12.86
C LEU A 95 -2.88 8.11 -12.84
N VAL A 96 -2.10 7.03 -12.84
CA VAL A 96 -0.63 7.13 -12.91
C VAL A 96 -0.24 7.83 -14.22
N LYS A 97 0.70 8.78 -14.10
CA LYS A 97 1.33 9.49 -15.23
C LYS A 97 2.82 9.52 -15.01
N MET A 98 3.56 9.35 -16.09
CA MET A 98 5.01 9.30 -16.10
C MET A 98 5.50 10.17 -17.25
N SER A 99 6.60 10.90 -17.05
CA SER A 99 7.32 11.49 -18.18
C SER A 99 7.99 10.39 -19.00
N PRO A 100 8.37 10.66 -20.27
CA PRO A 100 9.18 9.73 -21.04
C PRO A 100 10.41 9.24 -20.27
N ASP A 101 10.67 7.93 -20.34
CA ASP A 101 11.79 7.22 -19.72
C ASP A 101 11.92 7.37 -18.19
N ALA A 102 10.88 7.84 -17.48
CA ALA A 102 10.98 8.11 -16.04
C ALA A 102 11.36 6.87 -15.21
N VAL A 103 10.78 5.72 -15.56
CA VAL A 103 11.04 4.45 -14.86
C VAL A 103 12.48 3.99 -15.09
N GLN A 104 12.92 3.94 -16.35
CA GLN A 104 14.30 3.58 -16.70
C GLN A 104 15.32 4.51 -16.05
N LYS A 105 15.12 5.83 -16.12
CA LYS A 105 16.02 6.80 -15.46
C LYS A 105 16.07 6.62 -13.94
N GLY A 106 14.95 6.27 -13.32
CA GLY A 106 14.90 5.93 -11.90
C GLY A 106 15.72 4.68 -11.56
N ILE A 107 15.59 3.63 -12.37
CA ILE A 107 16.36 2.38 -12.21
C ILE A 107 17.86 2.65 -12.40
N GLU A 108 18.23 3.36 -13.48
CA GLU A 108 19.62 3.73 -13.77
C GLU A 108 20.22 4.60 -12.67
N ALA A 109 19.47 5.56 -12.12
CA ALA A 109 19.93 6.38 -11.01
C ALA A 109 20.27 5.51 -9.79
N LEU A 110 19.38 4.59 -9.42
CA LEU A 110 19.62 3.66 -8.30
C LEU A 110 20.82 2.75 -8.58
N ASP A 111 20.98 2.25 -9.82
CA ASP A 111 22.13 1.44 -10.23
C ASP A 111 23.44 2.22 -10.13
N ASN A 112 23.40 3.53 -10.40
CA ASN A 112 24.51 4.46 -10.29
C ASN A 112 24.72 5.01 -8.86
N GLY A 113 24.01 4.47 -7.86
CA GLY A 113 24.20 4.81 -6.45
C GLY A 113 23.40 6.03 -5.95
N ALA A 114 22.37 6.47 -6.68
CA ALA A 114 21.47 7.51 -6.19
C ALA A 114 20.70 7.07 -4.93
N ASP A 115 20.61 7.96 -3.96
CA ASP A 115 19.79 7.82 -2.77
C ASP A 115 18.36 8.34 -2.99
N ILE A 116 17.48 8.01 -2.06
CA ILE A 116 16.08 8.45 -2.06
C ILE A 116 15.84 9.51 -0.97
N TYR A 117 15.35 10.68 -1.35
CA TYR A 117 15.03 11.78 -0.46
C TYR A 117 13.52 11.94 -0.33
N THR A 118 13.01 12.00 0.90
CA THR A 118 11.56 11.92 1.16
C THR A 118 11.03 13.13 1.92
N ASP A 119 9.77 13.51 1.64
CA ASP A 119 9.11 14.63 2.31
C ASP A 119 8.64 14.29 3.74
N VAL A 120 8.26 13.03 3.97
CA VAL A 120 7.77 12.56 5.28
C VAL A 120 8.32 11.18 5.66
N GLU A 121 8.41 10.92 6.96
CA GLU A 121 8.89 9.64 7.51
C GLU A 121 8.05 8.43 7.09
N MET A 122 6.77 8.62 6.78
CA MET A 122 5.91 7.51 6.36
C MET A 122 6.34 6.96 4.99
N VAL A 123 6.78 7.82 4.06
CA VAL A 123 7.37 7.39 2.79
C VAL A 123 8.65 6.62 3.07
N ARG A 124 9.57 7.21 3.84
CA ARG A 124 10.83 6.56 4.24
C ARG A 124 10.64 5.19 4.88
N THR A 125 9.65 5.08 5.76
CA THR A 125 9.35 3.82 6.48
C THR A 125 8.78 2.75 5.55
N GLY A 126 8.01 3.14 4.54
CA GLY A 126 7.44 2.21 3.56
C GLY A 126 8.45 1.68 2.54
N ILE A 127 9.64 2.28 2.43
CA ILE A 127 10.68 1.83 1.51
C ILE A 127 11.44 0.63 2.09
N SER A 128 11.67 -0.39 1.25
CA SER A 128 12.26 -1.65 1.62
C SER A 128 13.74 -1.53 1.99
N LYS A 129 14.03 -1.52 3.29
CA LYS A 129 15.40 -1.49 3.84
C LYS A 129 16.28 -2.66 3.34
N PRO A 130 15.78 -3.90 3.22
CA PRO A 130 16.58 -4.98 2.66
C PRO A 130 17.01 -4.72 1.21
N ALA A 131 16.09 -4.21 0.37
CA ALA A 131 16.43 -3.91 -1.02
C ALA A 131 17.42 -2.75 -1.14
N LEU A 132 17.24 -1.68 -0.36
CA LEU A 132 18.20 -0.58 -0.25
C LEU A 132 19.61 -1.09 0.11
N LYS A 133 19.70 -1.94 1.15
CA LYS A 133 20.98 -2.52 1.59
C LYS A 133 21.67 -3.34 0.49
N ILE A 134 20.92 -4.15 -0.26
CA ILE A 134 21.48 -4.99 -1.33
C ILE A 134 21.98 -4.15 -2.50
N ARG A 135 21.26 -3.07 -2.82
CA ARG A 135 21.62 -2.18 -3.92
C ARG A 135 22.70 -1.16 -3.53
N GLY A 136 22.88 -0.91 -2.23
CA GLY A 136 23.86 0.05 -1.71
C GLY A 136 23.35 1.49 -1.71
N ASN A 137 22.03 1.69 -1.73
CA ASN A 137 21.38 3.02 -1.67
C ASN A 137 20.87 3.30 -0.25
N GLU A 138 20.70 4.57 0.09
CA GLU A 138 20.10 5.04 1.35
C GLU A 138 18.80 5.81 1.14
N VAL A 139 18.12 6.10 2.26
CA VAL A 139 16.89 6.90 2.27
C VAL A 139 16.92 7.96 3.37
N HIS A 140 16.69 9.21 2.98
CA HIS A 140 16.85 10.40 3.80
C HIS A 140 15.50 11.11 4.02
N CYS A 141 15.29 11.64 5.22
CA CYS A 141 14.15 12.48 5.56
C CYS A 141 14.54 13.47 6.67
N LEU A 142 14.21 14.75 6.49
CA LEU A 142 14.52 15.79 7.47
C LEU A 142 13.27 16.40 8.13
N ILE A 143 12.08 15.83 7.90
CA ILE A 143 10.82 16.44 8.40
C ILE A 143 10.75 16.54 9.93
N LYS A 144 11.52 15.70 10.64
CA LYS A 144 11.64 15.68 12.11
C LYS A 144 12.88 16.41 12.63
N ASP A 145 13.72 16.95 11.75
CA ASP A 145 14.93 17.68 12.17
C ASP A 145 14.55 18.99 12.86
N GLU A 146 15.13 19.24 14.03
CA GLU A 146 14.82 20.41 14.85
C GLU A 146 15.27 21.73 14.20
N ASN A 147 16.37 21.71 13.45
CA ASN A 147 16.88 22.88 12.74
C ASN A 147 15.99 23.20 11.54
N VAL A 148 15.49 22.19 10.83
CA VAL A 148 14.45 22.36 9.80
C VAL A 148 13.17 22.97 10.39
N ALA A 149 12.75 22.52 11.57
CA ALA A 149 11.58 23.09 12.24
C ALA A 149 11.76 24.57 12.63
N LYS A 150 12.96 24.93 13.13
CA LYS A 150 13.31 26.33 13.44
C LYS A 150 13.32 27.19 12.19
N MET A 151 14.02 26.74 11.13
CA MET A 151 14.08 27.42 9.83
C MET A 151 12.68 27.64 9.24
N ALA A 152 11.81 26.62 9.28
CA ALA A 152 10.44 26.73 8.78
C ALA A 152 9.66 27.84 9.50
N LYS A 153 9.81 27.93 10.82
CA LYS A 153 9.18 28.97 11.64
C LYS A 153 9.74 30.36 11.33
N GLU A 154 11.05 30.49 11.22
CA GLU A 154 11.73 31.76 10.93
C GLU A 154 11.37 32.31 9.55
N LEU A 155 11.27 31.44 8.54
CA LEU A 155 10.94 31.81 7.16
C LEU A 155 9.42 31.88 6.89
N GLY A 156 8.57 31.49 7.85
CA GLY A 156 7.12 31.47 7.66
C GLY A 156 6.64 30.45 6.62
N VAL A 157 7.36 29.34 6.44
CA VAL A 157 7.05 28.29 5.47
C VAL A 157 6.75 26.95 6.15
N THR A 158 6.24 25.99 5.40
CA THR A 158 6.03 24.63 5.92
C THR A 158 7.35 23.92 6.21
N ARG A 159 7.36 22.99 7.17
CA ARG A 159 8.55 22.15 7.46
C ARG A 159 9.02 21.33 6.26
N SER A 160 8.09 20.93 5.40
CA SER A 160 8.40 20.17 4.20
C SER A 160 9.09 21.03 3.14
N ILE A 161 8.73 22.31 2.99
CA ILE A 161 9.50 23.30 2.21
C ILE A 161 10.91 23.44 2.79
N ALA A 162 11.03 23.70 4.10
CA ALA A 162 12.32 23.90 4.74
C ALA A 162 13.22 22.66 4.63
N ALA A 163 12.66 21.45 4.69
CA ALA A 163 13.39 20.20 4.49
C ALA A 163 13.98 20.11 3.08
N MET A 164 13.16 20.38 2.04
CA MET A 164 13.64 20.33 0.65
C MET A 164 14.72 21.38 0.37
N ARG A 165 14.57 22.59 0.91
CA ARG A 165 15.61 23.64 0.86
C ARG A 165 16.90 23.22 1.56
N THR A 166 16.78 22.55 2.69
CA THR A 166 17.93 22.07 3.47
C THR A 166 18.71 21.01 2.71
N PHE A 167 18.02 20.09 2.00
CA PHE A 167 18.70 19.18 1.09
C PHE A 167 19.37 19.93 -0.07
N GLY A 168 18.66 20.86 -0.70
CA GLY A 168 19.20 21.73 -1.74
C GLY A 168 19.99 20.96 -2.81
N LYS A 169 21.28 21.33 -3.00
CA LYS A 169 22.17 20.71 -3.99
C LYS A 169 22.40 19.20 -3.79
N GLN A 170 22.14 18.66 -2.61
CA GLN A 170 22.25 17.21 -2.39
C GLN A 170 21.23 16.43 -3.22
N LEU A 171 20.17 17.06 -3.71
CA LEU A 171 19.16 16.42 -4.55
C LEU A 171 19.63 16.20 -6.01
N GLU A 172 20.76 16.77 -6.42
CA GLU A 172 21.30 16.60 -7.78
C GLU A 172 21.59 15.13 -8.10
N GLY A 173 21.00 14.63 -9.19
CA GLY A 173 21.13 13.23 -9.62
C GLY A 173 20.45 12.22 -8.68
N GLN A 174 19.71 12.66 -7.66
CA GLN A 174 19.06 11.77 -6.69
C GLN A 174 17.60 11.47 -7.05
N ILE A 175 16.96 10.56 -6.33
CA ILE A 175 15.51 10.35 -6.43
C ILE A 175 14.81 11.13 -5.32
N VAL A 176 13.82 11.92 -5.67
CA VAL A 176 13.00 12.67 -4.71
C VAL A 176 11.59 12.11 -4.68
N ALA A 177 11.16 11.57 -3.53
CA ALA A 177 9.85 10.95 -3.34
C ALA A 177 8.98 11.78 -2.39
N ILE A 178 7.97 12.43 -2.97
CA ILE A 178 7.00 13.26 -2.26
C ILE A 178 5.69 12.49 -2.16
N GLY A 179 5.35 12.01 -0.96
CA GLY A 179 4.15 11.21 -0.73
C GLY A 179 3.05 11.92 0.04
N ASN A 180 3.29 13.09 0.61
CA ASN A 180 2.30 13.72 1.49
C ASN A 180 2.11 15.22 1.23
N ALA A 181 3.17 16.01 1.17
CA ALA A 181 3.07 17.47 1.18
C ALA A 181 3.12 18.07 -0.23
N PRO A 182 2.02 18.64 -0.76
CA PRO A 182 2.04 19.37 -2.03
C PRO A 182 3.05 20.52 -2.03
N THR A 183 3.24 21.17 -0.88
CA THR A 183 4.22 22.24 -0.72
C THR A 183 5.67 21.78 -0.91
N ALA A 184 6.00 20.52 -0.59
CA ALA A 184 7.33 19.98 -0.89
C ALA A 184 7.51 19.76 -2.39
N LEU A 185 6.47 19.29 -3.09
CA LEU A 185 6.53 19.10 -4.54
C LEU A 185 6.74 20.43 -5.26
N TYR A 186 5.99 21.47 -4.88
CA TYR A 186 6.23 22.83 -5.39
C TYR A 186 7.65 23.32 -5.12
N GLU A 187 8.18 23.08 -3.91
CA GLU A 187 9.53 23.53 -3.57
C GLU A 187 10.61 22.78 -4.37
N VAL A 188 10.47 21.47 -4.59
CA VAL A 188 11.40 20.71 -5.44
C VAL A 188 11.37 21.22 -6.88
N LEU A 189 10.18 21.52 -7.41
CA LEU A 189 10.05 22.10 -8.75
C LEU A 189 10.66 23.50 -8.82
N ARG A 190 10.47 24.33 -7.79
CA ARG A 190 11.10 25.64 -7.67
C ARG A 190 12.63 25.53 -7.71
N LEU A 191 13.21 24.64 -6.89
CA LEU A 191 14.65 24.36 -6.89
C LEU A 191 15.15 23.92 -8.27
N ALA A 192 14.38 23.11 -8.99
CA ALA A 192 14.75 22.65 -10.32
C ALA A 192 14.67 23.75 -11.39
N LEU A 193 13.63 24.57 -11.36
CA LEU A 193 13.38 25.60 -12.36
C LEU A 193 14.22 26.86 -12.15
N GLU A 194 14.34 27.32 -10.90
CA GLU A 194 14.99 28.58 -10.56
C GLU A 194 16.47 28.42 -10.23
N GLU A 195 16.85 27.31 -9.59
CA GLU A 195 18.22 27.07 -9.13
C GLU A 195 18.96 26.01 -9.95
N GLY A 196 18.27 25.37 -10.91
CA GLY A 196 18.86 24.41 -11.83
C GLY A 196 19.21 23.06 -11.20
N ILE A 197 18.69 22.74 -10.02
CA ILE A 197 18.94 21.47 -9.33
C ILE A 197 18.14 20.36 -10.02
N LYS A 198 18.82 19.33 -10.54
CA LYS A 198 18.18 18.26 -11.32
C LYS A 198 18.30 16.92 -10.60
N PRO A 199 17.30 16.54 -9.80
CA PRO A 199 17.11 15.14 -9.44
C PRO A 199 17.10 14.24 -10.68
N ALA A 200 17.48 12.99 -10.53
CA ALA A 200 17.34 12.01 -11.60
C ALA A 200 15.87 11.64 -11.84
N LEU A 201 15.06 11.65 -10.77
CA LEU A 201 13.62 11.35 -10.82
C LEU A 201 12.86 12.04 -9.69
N ILE A 202 11.68 12.59 -9.99
CA ILE A 202 10.70 13.06 -9.01
C ILE A 202 9.51 12.10 -8.96
N ILE A 203 9.32 11.41 -7.84
CA ILE A 203 8.09 10.67 -7.54
C ILE A 203 7.16 11.63 -6.79
N GLY A 204 6.38 12.40 -7.55
CA GLY A 204 5.50 13.45 -7.02
C GLY A 204 4.08 12.94 -6.80
N ILE A 205 3.81 12.28 -5.68
CA ILE A 205 2.51 11.65 -5.37
C ILE A 205 1.93 12.17 -4.03
N PRO A 206 1.90 13.50 -3.76
CA PRO A 206 1.20 14.01 -2.59
C PRO A 206 -0.31 13.69 -2.66
N VAL A 207 -0.88 13.40 -1.50
CA VAL A 207 -2.33 13.24 -1.29
C VAL A 207 -2.90 14.51 -0.65
N GLY A 208 -4.15 14.84 -0.97
CA GLY A 208 -4.85 15.90 -0.28
C GLY A 208 -5.98 16.50 -1.08
N PHE A 209 -6.78 17.33 -0.42
CA PHE A 209 -7.88 18.08 -1.04
C PHE A 209 -7.54 19.54 -1.31
N VAL A 210 -6.34 19.98 -0.92
CA VAL A 210 -5.86 21.34 -1.14
C VAL A 210 -4.46 21.28 -1.72
N GLY A 211 -4.31 21.74 -2.96
CA GLY A 211 -3.02 21.86 -3.64
C GLY A 211 -2.42 20.55 -4.17
N ALA A 212 -2.96 19.39 -3.80
CA ALA A 212 -2.40 18.10 -4.23
C ALA A 212 -2.59 17.89 -5.74
N ALA A 213 -3.81 18.03 -6.25
CA ALA A 213 -4.08 17.93 -7.68
C ALA A 213 -3.29 18.97 -8.46
N GLU A 214 -3.34 20.22 -8.01
CA GLU A 214 -2.69 21.38 -8.65
C GLU A 214 -1.16 21.23 -8.68
N SER A 215 -0.55 20.74 -7.60
CA SER A 215 0.91 20.53 -7.54
C SER A 215 1.40 19.46 -8.52
N LYS A 216 0.58 18.44 -8.75
CA LYS A 216 0.90 17.33 -9.67
C LYS A 216 0.60 17.71 -11.11
N ASP A 217 -0.46 18.47 -11.35
CA ASP A 217 -0.72 19.06 -12.67
C ASP A 217 0.40 20.02 -13.06
N TYR A 218 0.86 20.86 -12.13
CA TYR A 218 2.02 21.72 -12.32
C TYR A 218 3.29 20.92 -12.60
N LEU A 219 3.56 19.85 -11.85
CA LEU A 219 4.68 18.93 -12.14
C LEU A 219 4.64 18.41 -13.59
N MET A 220 3.47 17.96 -14.06
CA MET A 220 3.34 17.45 -15.43
C MET A 220 3.51 18.52 -16.50
N GLU A 221 3.16 19.77 -16.20
CA GLU A 221 3.24 20.88 -17.15
C GLU A 221 4.66 21.43 -17.28
N VAL A 222 5.37 21.61 -16.16
CA VAL A 222 6.60 22.41 -16.15
C VAL A 222 7.89 21.66 -15.80
N SER A 223 7.82 20.40 -15.37
CA SER A 223 9.00 19.73 -14.82
C SER A 223 10.13 19.60 -15.85
N PRO A 224 11.34 20.11 -15.56
CA PRO A 224 12.53 19.86 -16.37
C PRO A 224 13.19 18.51 -16.03
N VAL A 225 12.61 17.76 -15.09
CA VAL A 225 13.14 16.54 -14.48
C VAL A 225 12.17 15.39 -14.74
N PRO A 226 12.64 14.15 -15.00
CA PRO A 226 11.76 13.01 -15.13
C PRO A 226 10.86 12.84 -13.92
N TYR A 227 9.62 12.41 -14.11
CA TYR A 227 8.66 12.28 -13.03
C TYR A 227 7.73 11.07 -13.14
N ILE A 228 7.25 10.61 -11.98
CA ILE A 228 6.14 9.68 -11.82
C ILE A 228 5.15 10.32 -10.84
N THR A 229 3.88 10.40 -11.23
CA THR A 229 2.81 11.02 -10.45
C THR A 229 1.47 10.29 -10.60
N VAL A 230 0.45 10.75 -9.87
CA VAL A 230 -0.94 10.26 -9.93
C VAL A 230 -1.88 11.46 -10.04
N LYS A 231 -2.75 11.52 -11.04
CA LYS A 231 -3.67 12.66 -11.22
C LYS A 231 -4.69 12.82 -10.07
N GLY A 232 -5.15 14.07 -9.87
CA GLY A 232 -6.22 14.42 -8.93
C GLY A 232 -5.78 14.41 -7.46
N ASN A 233 -6.71 14.16 -6.54
CA ASN A 233 -6.46 14.25 -5.09
C ASN A 233 -5.80 12.99 -4.48
N LYS A 234 -5.84 11.87 -5.21
CA LYS A 234 -5.31 10.57 -4.78
C LYS A 234 -3.77 10.59 -4.74
N GLY A 235 -3.19 9.81 -3.86
CA GLY A 235 -1.75 9.70 -3.69
C GLY A 235 -1.44 9.13 -2.32
N GLY A 236 -0.35 9.57 -1.72
CA GLY A 236 -0.07 9.24 -0.34
C GLY A 236 1.26 8.51 -0.18
N SER A 237 1.69 8.44 1.08
CA SER A 237 2.95 7.78 1.43
C SER A 237 3.02 6.31 1.00
N PRO A 238 1.96 5.49 1.15
CA PRO A 238 1.99 4.10 0.66
C PRO A 238 2.21 4.02 -0.85
N ILE A 239 1.62 4.92 -1.62
CA ILE A 239 1.73 4.93 -3.08
C ILE A 239 3.13 5.37 -3.51
N ALA A 240 3.65 6.47 -2.98
CA ALA A 240 5.01 6.91 -3.24
C ALA A 240 6.05 5.85 -2.87
N ALA A 241 5.90 5.20 -1.71
CA ALA A 241 6.77 4.11 -1.30
C ALA A 241 6.63 2.87 -2.21
N SER A 242 5.42 2.55 -2.68
CA SER A 242 5.21 1.43 -3.61
C SER A 242 5.94 1.62 -4.94
N VAL A 243 5.99 2.86 -5.46
CA VAL A 243 6.75 3.24 -6.65
C VAL A 243 8.24 3.11 -6.38
N CYS A 244 8.75 3.66 -5.28
CA CYS A 244 10.16 3.51 -4.90
C CYS A 244 10.56 2.03 -4.83
N ASN A 245 9.75 1.21 -4.17
CA ASN A 245 9.99 -0.22 -4.07
C ASN A 245 9.94 -0.89 -5.45
N ALA A 246 9.09 -0.42 -6.37
CA ALA A 246 8.99 -0.96 -7.74
C ALA A 246 10.29 -0.84 -8.50
N LEU A 247 10.93 0.33 -8.37
CA LEU A 247 12.25 0.57 -8.93
C LEU A 247 13.32 -0.27 -8.23
N LEU A 248 13.31 -0.31 -6.89
CA LEU A 248 14.29 -1.09 -6.13
C LEU A 248 14.23 -2.59 -6.45
N TYR A 249 13.04 -3.15 -6.65
CA TYR A 249 12.87 -4.59 -6.84
C TYR A 249 13.25 -5.10 -8.24
N THR A 250 13.73 -4.22 -9.13
CA THR A 250 14.21 -4.60 -10.47
C THR A 250 15.57 -5.31 -10.48
N ASP A 251 16.34 -5.20 -9.38
CA ASP A 251 17.68 -5.80 -9.25
C ASP A 251 17.79 -6.68 -8.00
N VAL A 252 16.66 -7.13 -7.42
CA VAL A 252 16.69 -7.94 -6.20
C VAL A 252 15.81 -9.18 -6.31
N LYS A 253 16.37 -10.31 -5.86
CA LYS A 253 15.64 -11.56 -5.76
C LYS A 253 14.79 -11.59 -4.50
N ARG A 254 13.52 -11.97 -4.64
CA ARG A 254 12.59 -12.23 -3.53
C ARG A 254 12.24 -13.72 -3.48
N ASN A 255 12.22 -14.31 -2.29
CA ASN A 255 11.86 -15.71 -2.08
C ASN A 255 10.33 -15.94 -2.00
N ASP A 256 9.92 -17.17 -1.74
CA ASP A 256 8.51 -17.57 -1.63
C ASP A 256 7.78 -16.93 -0.44
N MET A 257 8.53 -16.34 0.48
CA MET A 257 8.03 -15.57 1.62
C MET A 257 8.15 -14.05 1.40
N LEU A 258 8.49 -13.64 0.17
CA LEU A 258 8.69 -12.25 -0.26
C LEU A 258 9.86 -11.53 0.44
N PHE A 259 10.73 -12.25 1.13
CA PHE A 259 11.97 -11.70 1.66
C PHE A 259 12.97 -11.45 0.55
N VAL A 260 13.67 -10.33 0.65
CA VAL A 260 14.77 -10.00 -0.25
C VAL A 260 16.01 -10.80 0.17
N GLU A 261 16.57 -11.60 -0.75
CA GLU A 261 17.66 -12.55 -0.45
C GLU A 261 18.99 -12.26 -1.15
N GLY A 262 18.98 -11.46 -2.22
CA GLY A 262 20.17 -11.21 -3.01
C GLY A 262 19.91 -10.25 -4.16
N LYS A 263 20.96 -9.93 -4.92
CA LYS A 263 20.80 -9.27 -6.21
C LYS A 263 20.19 -10.23 -7.23
N GLU A 264 19.39 -9.69 -8.13
CA GLU A 264 18.93 -10.40 -9.33
C GLU A 264 20.14 -10.53 -10.27
N SER A 265 20.43 -11.73 -10.76
CA SER A 265 21.48 -11.89 -11.77
C SER A 265 20.96 -11.31 -13.09
N LYS A 266 21.48 -10.16 -13.51
CA LYS A 266 21.27 -9.60 -14.85
C LYS A 266 21.93 -10.48 -15.93
#